data_AF-A0ABD3XGJ1-F1
#
_entry.id   AF-A0ABD3XGJ1-F1
#
_cell.length_a   1.000
_cell.length_b   1.000
_cell.length_c   1.000
_cell.angle_alpha   90.00
_cell.angle_beta   90.00
_cell.angle_gamma   90.00
#
_symmetry.space_group_name_H-M   'P 1'
#
loop_
_entity.id
_entity.type
_entity.pdbx_description
1 polymer ?
#
loop_
_entity_poly.entity_id
_entity_poly.type
_entity_poly.pdbx_seq_one_letter_code
_entity_poly.pdbx_strand_id
1 'polypeptide(L)'
;MISVMSRIQIRSIRYPSDRRYVSLNSFLYLLTLLSLTFSAIAAALTPDPMVYDNGLQYTRGVFEVISLVMAILTFVSEMNQLRKHKTEYFHDAFNIMDMSSSVLLIALLPLRLTNRREQWHVFAFAYLFWTLRIFKFASVFRQTGAYVQILWRILVNDFFQFAVLFIIILLAFSGAFFLSLRGDDGLYLHNETSTFWGILFVGVRILTEAQPVVQYTGPEGYSPISCILMVCFIFTCCVLLLTIFIAQLSDTYQNVQNDAQRGLEVSRAWIVAKVELNYIYIGKSYRVNRYIPSEDIMDLQEVLDK
;
A
#
# COMPACT_ATOMS: atom_id res chain seq x y z
N MET A 1 -0.42 20.93 9.08
CA MET A 1 0.87 20.50 8.47
C MET A 1 0.69 19.49 7.32
N ILE A 2 -0.21 18.51 7.41
CA ILE A 2 -0.71 17.72 6.24
C ILE A 2 -1.36 18.65 5.17
N SER A 3 -1.76 19.84 5.61
CA SER A 3 -2.16 21.03 4.86
C SER A 3 -1.09 21.66 3.93
N VAL A 4 0.17 21.23 3.92
CA VAL A 4 1.18 21.75 2.96
C VAL A 4 1.37 20.79 1.78
N MET A 5 1.34 19.48 2.03
CA MET A 5 1.51 18.46 0.99
C MET A 5 0.32 18.32 0.05
N SER A 6 -0.91 18.37 0.56
CA SER A 6 -2.09 18.41 -0.32
C SER A 6 -2.21 19.73 -1.11
N ARG A 7 -1.60 20.82 -0.61
CA ARG A 7 -1.53 22.13 -1.29
C ARG A 7 -0.44 22.21 -2.35
N ILE A 8 0.62 21.40 -2.29
CA ILE A 8 1.57 21.23 -3.40
C ILE A 8 0.89 20.47 -4.54
N GLN A 9 0.09 19.45 -4.23
CA GLN A 9 -0.54 18.56 -5.21
C GLN A 9 -1.75 19.20 -5.93
N ILE A 10 -2.48 20.11 -5.30
CA ILE A 10 -3.66 20.78 -5.91
C ILE A 10 -3.28 22.12 -6.59
N ARG A 11 -2.13 22.73 -6.25
CA ARG A 11 -1.68 23.99 -6.87
C ARG A 11 -0.76 23.80 -8.07
N SER A 12 -0.14 22.63 -8.26
CA SER A 12 0.60 22.29 -9.49
C SER A 12 -0.29 21.69 -10.59
N ILE A 13 -1.61 21.92 -10.61
CA ILE A 13 -2.50 21.41 -11.69
C ILE A 13 -3.17 22.56 -12.45
N ARG A 14 -2.84 23.82 -12.13
CA ARG A 14 -3.39 25.00 -12.82
C ARG A 14 -2.48 25.63 -13.88
N TYR A 15 -1.35 25.00 -14.19
CA TYR A 15 -0.61 25.27 -15.42
C TYR A 15 -0.80 24.11 -16.41
N PRO A 16 -1.08 24.37 -17.70
CA PRO A 16 -1.14 23.32 -18.72
C PRO A 16 0.19 22.55 -18.85
N SER A 17 1.30 23.16 -18.42
CA SER A 17 2.62 22.54 -18.33
C SER A 17 2.67 21.41 -17.29
N ASP A 18 2.14 21.64 -16.09
CA ASP A 18 2.22 20.66 -15.00
C ASP A 18 1.34 19.42 -15.26
N ARG A 19 0.16 19.59 -15.87
CA ARG A 19 -0.70 18.45 -16.24
C ARG A 19 -0.04 17.56 -17.29
N ARG A 20 0.68 18.17 -18.26
CA ARG A 20 1.47 17.44 -19.25
C ARG A 20 2.64 16.73 -18.60
N TYR A 21 3.33 17.37 -17.65
CA TYR A 21 4.42 16.78 -16.90
C TYR A 21 3.97 15.54 -16.11
N VAL A 22 2.86 15.62 -15.38
CA VAL A 22 2.33 14.47 -14.61
C VAL A 22 1.84 13.36 -15.52
N SER A 23 1.17 13.69 -16.62
CA SER A 23 0.75 12.70 -17.63
C SER A 23 1.94 11.99 -18.26
N LEU A 24 3.01 12.74 -18.58
CA LEU A 24 4.24 12.19 -19.12
C LEU A 24 4.93 11.28 -18.09
N ASN A 25 5.03 11.71 -16.84
CA ASN A 25 5.62 10.89 -15.78
C ASN A 25 4.81 9.62 -15.50
N SER A 26 3.48 9.69 -15.52
CA SER A 26 2.62 8.51 -15.39
C SER A 26 2.78 7.55 -16.58
N PHE A 27 2.93 8.08 -17.79
CA PHE A 27 3.20 7.25 -18.98
C PHE A 27 4.58 6.57 -18.88
N LEU A 28 5.60 7.32 -18.48
CA LEU A 28 6.94 6.80 -18.23
C LEU A 28 6.95 5.73 -17.14
N TYR A 29 6.19 5.93 -16.06
CA TYR A 29 5.98 4.90 -15.03
C TYR A 29 5.36 3.63 -15.61
N LEU A 30 4.28 3.73 -16.39
CA LEU A 30 3.66 2.55 -17.01
C LEU A 30 4.62 1.83 -17.98
N LEU A 31 5.39 2.59 -18.76
CA LEU A 31 6.40 2.03 -19.65
C LEU A 31 7.47 1.27 -18.86
N THR A 32 7.96 1.83 -17.75
CA THR A 32 8.94 1.16 -16.90
C THR A 32 8.37 -0.08 -16.24
N LEU A 33 7.10 -0.06 -15.84
CA LEU A 33 6.43 -1.22 -15.25
C LEU A 33 6.34 -2.35 -16.27
N LEU A 34 5.94 -2.06 -17.51
CA LEU A 34 5.91 -3.05 -18.60
C LEU A 34 7.30 -3.57 -18.96
N SER A 35 8.31 -2.70 -18.93
CA SER A 35 9.72 -3.07 -19.12
C SER A 35 10.18 -4.04 -18.02
N LEU A 36 9.79 -3.77 -16.77
CA LEU A 36 10.17 -4.58 -15.61
C LEU A 36 9.43 -5.92 -15.58
N THR A 37 8.15 -5.96 -15.95
CA THR A 37 7.40 -7.21 -16.07
C THR A 37 7.98 -8.10 -17.17
N PHE A 38 8.32 -7.53 -18.33
CA PHE A 38 8.97 -8.27 -19.40
C PHE A 38 10.33 -8.82 -18.95
N SER A 39 11.16 -7.99 -18.32
CA SER A 39 12.44 -8.42 -17.75
C SER A 39 12.27 -9.53 -16.71
N ALA A 40 11.27 -9.42 -15.83
CA ALA A 40 11.01 -10.42 -14.79
C ALA A 40 10.60 -11.78 -15.37
N ILE A 41 9.68 -11.79 -16.34
CA ILE A 41 9.21 -13.01 -16.99
C ILE A 41 10.37 -13.65 -17.80
N ALA A 42 11.10 -12.84 -18.56
CA ALA A 42 12.24 -13.33 -19.34
C ALA A 42 13.38 -13.85 -18.45
N ALA A 43 13.61 -13.23 -17.28
CA ALA A 43 14.60 -13.69 -16.31
C ALA A 43 14.19 -15.02 -15.66
N ALA A 44 12.91 -15.22 -15.36
CA ALA A 44 12.40 -16.47 -14.77
C ALA A 44 12.58 -17.69 -15.68
N LEU A 45 12.65 -17.48 -17.01
CA LEU A 45 12.85 -18.54 -17.99
C LEU A 45 14.32 -18.95 -18.19
N THR A 46 15.28 -18.22 -17.58
CA THR A 46 16.72 -18.44 -17.79
C THR A 46 17.42 -18.91 -16.51
N PRO A 47 18.25 -19.96 -16.56
CA PRO A 47 18.96 -20.48 -15.38
C PRO A 47 20.07 -19.52 -14.90
N ASP A 48 20.76 -18.84 -15.81
CA ASP A 48 21.77 -17.83 -15.49
C ASP A 48 21.36 -16.43 -16.01
N PRO A 49 21.28 -15.42 -15.13
CA PRO A 49 20.80 -14.09 -15.50
C PRO A 49 21.84 -13.24 -16.25
N MET A 50 23.09 -13.69 -16.38
CA MET A 50 24.18 -12.94 -17.05
C MET A 50 24.50 -13.42 -18.47
N VAL A 51 23.85 -14.49 -18.95
CA VAL A 51 24.11 -15.03 -20.28
C VAL A 51 23.10 -14.43 -21.27
N TYR A 52 23.62 -13.74 -22.29
CA TYR A 52 22.85 -13.02 -23.31
C TYR A 52 23.15 -13.58 -24.71
N ASP A 53 22.76 -14.83 -24.95
CA ASP A 53 23.04 -15.56 -26.19
C ASP A 53 21.87 -15.51 -27.17
N ASN A 54 20.63 -15.56 -26.67
CA ASN A 54 19.43 -15.61 -27.49
C ASN A 54 18.85 -14.22 -27.78
N GLY A 55 18.14 -14.06 -28.90
CA GLY A 55 17.45 -12.80 -29.25
C GLY A 55 16.50 -12.30 -28.14
N LEU A 56 15.83 -13.21 -27.43
CA LEU A 56 15.00 -12.91 -26.26
C LEU A 56 15.81 -12.36 -25.07
N GLN A 57 17.06 -12.81 -24.91
CA GLN A 57 17.93 -12.34 -23.84
C GLN A 57 18.49 -10.95 -24.18
N TYR A 58 18.84 -10.68 -25.45
CA TYR A 58 19.21 -9.34 -25.89
C TYR A 58 18.08 -8.32 -25.66
N THR A 59 16.83 -8.66 -26.01
CA THR A 59 15.69 -7.78 -25.77
C THR A 59 15.47 -7.55 -24.27
N ARG A 60 15.61 -8.59 -23.44
CA ARG A 60 15.60 -8.45 -21.98
C ARG A 60 16.67 -7.46 -21.50
N GLY A 61 17.90 -7.55 -22.00
CA GLY A 61 18.98 -6.62 -21.64
C GLY A 61 18.63 -5.16 -21.96
N VAL A 62 17.99 -4.90 -23.11
CA VAL A 62 17.50 -3.56 -23.47
C VAL A 62 16.45 -3.06 -22.48
N PHE A 63 15.46 -3.88 -22.13
CA PHE A 63 14.42 -3.51 -21.15
C PHE A 63 14.97 -3.34 -19.73
N GLU A 64 16.03 -4.06 -19.36
CA GLU A 64 16.74 -3.87 -18.09
C GLU A 64 17.50 -2.53 -18.06
N VAL A 65 18.18 -2.17 -19.16
CA VAL A 65 18.84 -0.86 -19.25
C VAL A 65 17.83 0.27 -19.20
N ILE A 66 16.70 0.16 -19.90
CA ILE A 66 15.62 1.16 -19.89
C ILE A 66 15.06 1.33 -18.46
N SER A 67 14.75 0.22 -17.78
CA SER A 67 14.19 0.29 -16.42
C SER A 67 15.19 0.86 -15.41
N LEU A 68 16.48 0.54 -15.54
CA LEU A 68 17.55 1.09 -14.70
C LEU A 68 17.75 2.58 -14.93
N VAL A 69 17.82 3.04 -16.18
CA VAL A 69 17.94 4.48 -16.50
C VAL A 69 16.78 5.25 -15.87
N MET A 70 15.56 4.73 -15.98
CA MET A 70 14.38 5.35 -15.41
C MET A 70 14.35 5.32 -13.88
N ALA A 71 14.88 4.26 -13.25
CA ALA A 71 15.05 4.19 -11.81
C ALA A 71 16.06 5.24 -11.31
N ILE A 72 17.18 5.44 -12.01
CA ILE A 72 18.18 6.46 -11.70
C ILE A 72 17.58 7.87 -11.84
N LEU A 73 16.87 8.15 -12.94
CA LEU A 73 16.21 9.45 -13.13
C LEU A 73 15.20 9.73 -12.00
N THR A 74 14.41 8.73 -11.63
CA THR A 74 13.49 8.81 -10.48
C THR A 74 14.26 9.12 -9.20
N PHE A 75 15.30 8.34 -8.88
CA PHE A 75 16.11 8.52 -7.68
C PHE A 75 16.71 9.92 -7.58
N VAL A 76 17.29 10.45 -8.67
CA VAL A 76 17.85 11.81 -8.70
C VAL A 76 16.76 12.86 -8.46
N SER A 77 15.58 12.67 -9.05
CA SER A 77 14.45 13.58 -8.86
C SER A 77 13.92 13.59 -7.41
N GLU A 78 13.84 12.41 -6.77
CA GLU A 78 13.41 12.27 -5.38
C GLU A 78 14.47 12.81 -4.42
N MET A 79 15.75 12.57 -4.70
CA MET A 79 16.85 13.13 -3.91
C MET A 79 16.91 14.66 -3.96
N ASN A 80 16.54 15.26 -5.10
CA ASN A 80 16.38 16.71 -5.22
C ASN A 80 15.20 17.23 -4.38
N GLN A 81 14.09 16.49 -4.33
CA GLN A 81 12.93 16.83 -3.49
C GLN A 81 13.26 16.70 -1.99
N LEU A 82 13.96 15.63 -1.60
CA LEU A 82 14.46 15.42 -0.24
C LEU A 82 15.34 16.59 0.21
N ARG A 83 16.24 17.08 -0.65
CA ARG A 83 17.11 18.23 -0.33
C ARG A 83 16.32 19.52 -0.07
N LYS A 84 15.21 19.73 -0.78
CA LYS A 84 14.37 20.94 -0.67
C LYS A 84 13.48 20.92 0.58
N HIS A 85 12.84 19.78 0.87
CA HIS A 85 11.84 19.66 1.94
C HIS A 85 12.37 19.03 3.24
N LYS A 86 13.60 18.47 3.23
CA LYS A 86 14.32 17.90 4.38
C LYS A 86 13.44 16.99 5.26
N THR A 87 13.01 17.48 6.42
CA THR A 87 12.29 16.71 7.44
C THR A 87 10.82 16.49 7.09
N GLU A 88 10.20 17.41 6.35
CA GLU A 88 8.81 17.28 5.92
C GLU A 88 8.63 16.12 4.91
N TYR A 89 9.70 15.78 4.18
CA TYR A 89 9.68 14.68 3.21
C TYR A 89 9.43 13.30 3.85
N PHE A 90 10.01 13.04 5.03
CA PHE A 90 9.87 11.77 5.73
C PHE A 90 8.50 11.57 6.39
N HIS A 91 7.68 12.60 6.47
CA HIS A 91 6.34 12.48 7.05
C HIS A 91 5.33 11.88 6.05
N ASP A 92 5.69 11.79 4.77
CA ASP A 92 4.84 11.24 3.72
C ASP A 92 5.26 9.83 3.33
N ALA A 93 4.37 8.87 3.60
CA ALA A 93 4.60 7.47 3.33
C ALA A 93 4.82 7.20 1.82
N PHE A 94 4.15 7.95 0.94
CA PHE A 94 4.30 7.76 -0.51
C PHE A 94 5.69 8.15 -1.01
N ASN A 95 6.33 9.14 -0.37
CA ASN A 95 7.67 9.55 -0.73
C ASN A 95 8.73 8.57 -0.25
N ILE A 96 8.56 8.03 0.96
CA ILE A 96 9.43 6.96 1.46
C ILE A 96 9.34 5.73 0.55
N MET A 97 8.13 5.37 0.11
CA MET A 97 7.91 4.24 -0.80
C MET A 97 8.56 4.45 -2.17
N ASP A 98 8.51 5.66 -2.73
CA ASP A 98 9.18 6.00 -4.00
C ASP A 98 10.71 5.93 -3.86
N MET A 99 11.24 6.43 -2.74
CA MET A 99 12.67 6.38 -2.47
C MET A 99 13.15 4.94 -2.26
N SER A 100 12.41 4.12 -1.51
CA SER A 100 12.78 2.71 -1.29
C SER A 100 12.72 1.90 -2.58
N SER A 101 11.69 2.09 -3.42
CA SER A 101 11.55 1.38 -4.69
C SER A 101 12.72 1.68 -5.65
N SER A 102 13.11 2.95 -5.78
CA SER A 102 14.21 3.36 -6.65
C SER A 102 15.58 2.89 -6.15
N VAL A 103 15.82 2.91 -4.84
CA VAL A 103 17.04 2.36 -4.23
C VAL A 103 17.14 0.85 -4.46
N LEU A 104 16.06 0.10 -4.25
CA LEU A 104 16.04 -1.35 -4.45
C LEU A 104 16.30 -1.74 -5.91
N LEU A 105 15.75 -0.98 -6.87
CA LEU A 105 16.03 -1.21 -8.29
C LEU A 105 17.48 -0.90 -8.68
N ILE A 106 18.09 0.14 -8.11
CA ILE A 106 19.51 0.44 -8.34
C ILE A 106 20.40 -0.62 -7.69
N ALA A 107 20.04 -1.08 -6.48
CA ALA A 107 20.76 -2.12 -5.75
C ALA A 107 20.73 -3.49 -6.45
N LEU A 108 19.80 -3.72 -7.38
CA LEU A 108 19.76 -4.92 -8.20
C LEU A 108 21.03 -5.08 -9.05
N LEU A 109 21.58 -3.99 -9.59
CA LEU A 109 22.75 -4.02 -10.48
C LEU A 109 24.02 -4.57 -9.78
N PRO A 110 24.49 -4.03 -8.64
CA PRO A 110 25.65 -4.57 -7.95
C PRO A 110 25.40 -6.00 -7.44
N LEU A 111 24.16 -6.30 -7.04
CA LEU A 111 23.82 -7.63 -6.54
C LEU A 111 23.88 -8.69 -7.66
N ARG A 112 23.50 -8.31 -8.89
CA ARG A 112 23.64 -9.17 -10.06
C ARG A 112 25.11 -9.40 -10.43
N LEU A 113 25.97 -8.40 -10.31
CA LEU A 113 27.42 -8.55 -10.52
C LEU A 113 28.07 -9.53 -9.52
N THR A 114 27.52 -9.62 -8.31
CA THR A 114 28.03 -10.52 -7.25
C THR A 114 27.50 -11.96 -7.38
N ASN A 115 26.62 -12.21 -8.36
CA ASN A 115 25.99 -13.50 -8.68
C ASN A 115 25.46 -14.28 -7.45
N ARG A 116 24.89 -13.56 -6.47
CA ARG A 116 24.29 -14.15 -5.27
C ARG A 116 22.84 -14.53 -5.54
N ARG A 117 22.38 -15.67 -5.00
CA ARG A 117 20.98 -16.13 -5.12
C ARG A 117 19.96 -15.17 -4.50
N GLU A 118 20.40 -14.33 -3.57
CA GLU A 118 19.58 -13.31 -2.91
C GLU A 118 19.04 -12.24 -3.88
N GLN A 119 19.62 -12.11 -5.07
CA GLN A 119 19.16 -11.19 -6.11
C GLN A 119 17.68 -11.35 -6.47
N TRP A 120 17.17 -12.58 -6.46
CA TRP A 120 15.78 -12.86 -6.83
C TRP A 120 14.78 -12.32 -5.82
N HIS A 121 15.12 -12.39 -4.52
CA HIS A 121 14.28 -11.84 -3.45
C HIS A 121 14.27 -10.31 -3.50
N VAL A 122 15.45 -9.69 -3.67
CA VAL A 122 15.57 -8.24 -3.82
C VAL A 122 14.81 -7.74 -5.04
N PHE A 123 14.88 -8.48 -6.15
CA PHE A 123 14.12 -8.16 -7.36
C PHE A 123 12.60 -8.25 -7.15
N ALA A 124 12.12 -9.27 -6.43
CA ALA A 124 10.70 -9.40 -6.09
C ALA A 124 10.20 -8.22 -5.23
N PHE A 125 10.96 -7.82 -4.21
CA PHE A 125 10.64 -6.64 -3.40
C PHE A 125 10.69 -5.35 -4.21
N ALA A 126 11.71 -5.18 -5.05
CA ALA A 126 11.84 -4.01 -5.91
C ALA A 126 10.66 -3.90 -6.88
N TYR A 127 10.25 -5.01 -7.50
CA TYR A 127 9.07 -5.08 -8.37
C TYR A 127 7.79 -4.72 -7.61
N LEU A 128 7.58 -5.29 -6.42
CA LEU A 128 6.42 -4.99 -5.58
C LEU A 128 6.36 -3.50 -5.20
N PHE A 129 7.45 -2.92 -4.69
CA PHE A 129 7.45 -1.50 -4.33
C PHE A 129 7.27 -0.60 -5.54
N TRP A 130 7.82 -0.99 -6.70
CA TRP A 130 7.59 -0.26 -7.94
C TRP A 130 6.11 -0.32 -8.36
N THR A 131 5.43 -1.46 -8.22
CA THR A 131 4.00 -1.56 -8.58
C THR A 131 3.10 -0.76 -7.64
N LEU A 132 3.41 -0.70 -6.34
CA LEU A 132 2.67 0.10 -5.35
C LEU A 132 2.71 1.61 -5.65
N ARG A 133 3.73 2.08 -6.38
CA ARG A 133 3.83 3.48 -6.83
C ARG A 133 2.63 3.93 -7.67
N ILE A 134 1.87 3.00 -8.25
CA ILE A 134 0.62 3.31 -8.94
C ILE A 134 -0.36 4.11 -8.06
N PHE A 135 -0.37 3.89 -6.74
CA PHE A 135 -1.24 4.60 -5.81
C PHE A 135 -0.94 6.11 -5.76
N LYS A 136 0.33 6.52 -5.90
CA LYS A 136 0.75 7.93 -5.96
C LYS A 136 0.26 8.61 -7.25
N PHE A 137 0.27 7.89 -8.36
CA PHE A 137 -0.26 8.43 -9.63
C PHE A 137 -1.79 8.42 -9.67
N ALA A 138 -2.41 7.39 -9.08
CA ALA A 138 -3.86 7.33 -8.90
C ALA A 138 -4.38 8.51 -8.06
N SER A 139 -3.58 9.00 -7.09
CA SER A 139 -3.93 10.15 -6.26
C SER A 139 -4.04 11.49 -7.00
N VAL A 140 -3.48 11.57 -8.22
CA VAL A 140 -3.57 12.76 -9.08
C VAL A 140 -4.98 12.95 -9.65
N PHE A 141 -5.70 11.86 -9.90
CA PHE A 141 -7.06 11.92 -10.44
C PHE A 141 -8.05 12.24 -9.31
N ARG A 142 -8.96 13.19 -9.55
CA ARG A 142 -9.86 13.71 -8.50
C ARG A 142 -10.71 12.64 -7.82
N GLN A 143 -11.28 11.70 -8.57
CA GLN A 143 -12.12 10.64 -8.01
C GLN A 143 -11.26 9.52 -7.43
N THR A 144 -10.31 9.00 -8.20
CA THR A 144 -9.42 7.90 -7.78
C THR A 144 -8.56 8.28 -6.56
N GLY A 145 -8.12 9.54 -6.47
CA GLY A 145 -7.30 9.99 -5.35
C GLY A 145 -8.02 10.14 -4.04
N ALA A 146 -9.32 10.47 -4.05
CA ALA A 146 -10.13 10.40 -2.84
C ALA A 146 -10.20 8.94 -2.34
N TYR A 147 -10.40 7.97 -3.24
CA TYR A 147 -10.41 6.55 -2.87
C TYR A 147 -9.07 6.06 -2.32
N VAL A 148 -7.94 6.45 -2.93
CA VAL A 148 -6.60 6.07 -2.43
C VAL A 148 -6.35 6.65 -1.03
N GLN A 149 -6.78 7.88 -0.77
CA GLN A 149 -6.64 8.50 0.56
C GLN A 149 -7.51 7.81 1.60
N ILE A 150 -8.76 7.45 1.25
CA ILE A 150 -9.65 6.67 2.10
C ILE A 150 -9.01 5.32 2.43
N LEU A 151 -8.56 4.59 1.40
CA LEU A 151 -7.92 3.27 1.53
C LEU A 151 -6.69 3.33 2.43
N TRP A 152 -5.79 4.29 2.21
CA TRP A 152 -4.58 4.43 3.02
C TRP A 152 -4.89 4.67 4.50
N ARG A 153 -5.87 5.53 4.79
CA ARG A 153 -6.25 5.85 6.17
C ARG A 153 -6.86 4.64 6.89
N ILE A 154 -7.75 3.91 6.21
CA ILE A 154 -8.34 2.67 6.73
C ILE A 154 -7.25 1.63 6.98
N LEU A 155 -6.35 1.43 6.01
CA LEU A 155 -5.29 0.43 6.11
C LEU A 155 -4.34 0.70 7.28
N VAL A 156 -3.92 1.95 7.49
CA VAL A 156 -2.97 2.26 8.59
C VAL A 156 -3.65 2.18 9.96
N ASN A 157 -4.87 2.69 10.09
CA ASN A 157 -5.51 2.83 11.39
C ASN A 157 -6.16 1.53 11.88
N ASP A 158 -6.86 0.82 11.01
CA ASP A 158 -7.73 -0.29 11.41
C ASP A 158 -7.01 -1.63 11.34
N PHE A 159 -6.09 -1.79 10.38
CA PHE A 159 -5.35 -3.05 10.21
C PHE A 159 -4.51 -3.39 11.44
N PHE A 160 -3.91 -2.40 12.11
CA PHE A 160 -3.10 -2.66 13.30
C PHE A 160 -3.96 -3.15 14.47
N GLN A 161 -5.12 -2.52 14.70
CA GLN A 161 -6.05 -2.94 15.75
C GLN A 161 -6.60 -4.35 15.48
N PHE A 162 -6.98 -4.62 14.24
CA PHE A 162 -7.39 -5.95 13.80
C PHE A 162 -6.27 -6.98 13.95
N ALA A 163 -5.03 -6.65 13.58
CA ALA A 163 -3.88 -7.54 13.68
C ALA A 163 -3.59 -7.95 15.14
N VAL A 164 -3.74 -7.03 16.10
CA VAL A 164 -3.58 -7.35 17.53
C VAL A 164 -4.63 -8.38 17.98
N LEU A 165 -5.92 -8.16 17.65
CA LEU A 165 -6.99 -9.11 17.96
C LEU A 165 -6.76 -10.46 17.27
N PHE A 166 -6.34 -10.44 16.01
CA PHE A 166 -6.00 -11.62 15.23
C PHE A 166 -4.89 -12.44 15.91
N ILE A 167 -3.80 -11.80 16.35
CA ILE A 167 -2.69 -12.48 17.04
C ILE A 167 -3.13 -13.10 18.37
N ILE A 168 -3.98 -12.41 19.16
CA ILE A 168 -4.48 -12.95 20.43
C ILE A 168 -5.31 -14.22 20.21
N ILE A 169 -6.23 -14.18 19.26
CA ILE A 169 -7.09 -15.32 18.93
C ILE A 169 -6.26 -16.48 18.35
N LEU A 170 -5.30 -16.17 17.48
CA LEU A 170 -4.38 -17.15 16.90
C LEU A 170 -3.49 -17.81 17.97
N LEU A 171 -2.99 -17.07 18.95
CA LEU A 171 -2.22 -17.64 20.05
C LEU A 171 -3.07 -18.57 20.93
N ALA A 172 -4.31 -18.18 21.23
CA ALA A 172 -5.25 -19.03 21.95
C ALA A 172 -5.55 -20.33 21.19
N PHE A 173 -5.71 -20.24 19.86
CA PHE A 173 -5.84 -21.40 18.99
C PHE A 173 -4.67 -22.35 19.10
N SER A 174 -3.47 -21.83 18.84
CA SER A 174 -2.27 -22.64 18.74
C SER A 174 -1.98 -23.31 20.07
N GLY A 175 -2.27 -22.64 21.18
CA GLY A 175 -2.20 -23.23 22.52
C GLY A 175 -3.18 -24.38 22.72
N ALA A 176 -4.46 -24.17 22.41
CA ALA A 176 -5.50 -25.21 22.56
C ALA A 176 -5.23 -26.42 21.65
N PHE A 177 -4.84 -26.18 20.40
CA PHE A 177 -4.56 -27.24 19.44
C PHE A 177 -3.27 -28.01 19.79
N PHE A 178 -2.21 -27.33 20.23
CA PHE A 178 -0.99 -27.98 20.71
C PHE A 178 -1.26 -28.91 21.91
N LEU A 179 -2.11 -28.48 22.85
CA LEU A 179 -2.52 -29.30 24.00
C LEU A 179 -3.38 -30.50 23.58
N SER A 180 -4.30 -30.29 22.64
CA SER A 180 -5.14 -31.37 22.09
C SER A 180 -4.28 -32.45 21.42
N LEU A 181 -3.32 -32.04 20.57
CA LEU A 181 -2.39 -32.98 19.92
C LEU A 181 -1.48 -33.68 20.91
N ARG A 182 -1.10 -33.04 22.01
CA ARG A 182 -0.29 -33.68 23.06
C ARG A 182 -1.07 -34.72 23.83
N GLY A 183 -2.37 -34.53 24.03
CA GLY A 183 -3.24 -35.51 24.67
C GLY A 183 -3.44 -36.77 23.83
N ASP A 184 -3.36 -36.63 22.50
CA ASP A 184 -3.55 -37.72 21.53
C ASP A 184 -2.22 -38.30 20.99
N ASP A 185 -1.06 -37.95 21.57
CA ASP A 185 0.30 -38.25 21.06
C ASP A 185 0.54 -37.87 19.58
N GLY A 186 -0.29 -36.98 19.03
CA GLY A 186 -0.30 -36.57 17.62
C GLY A 186 0.75 -35.53 17.23
N LEU A 187 1.61 -35.08 18.17
CA LEU A 187 2.65 -34.07 17.90
C LEU A 187 3.70 -34.53 16.88
N TYR A 188 4.01 -35.82 16.85
CA TYR A 188 5.06 -36.38 16.00
C TYR A 188 4.53 -36.90 14.66
N LEU A 189 3.22 -36.77 14.43
CA LEU A 189 2.57 -37.26 13.21
C LEU A 189 2.99 -36.44 11.99
N HIS A 190 3.15 -35.12 12.14
CA HIS A 190 3.59 -34.21 11.09
C HIS A 190 4.74 -33.34 11.58
N ASN A 191 5.77 -33.17 10.75
CA ASN A 191 6.93 -32.33 11.10
C ASN A 191 6.51 -30.87 11.39
N GLU A 192 5.46 -30.38 10.72
CA GLU A 192 4.95 -29.01 10.89
C GLU A 192 4.17 -28.78 12.19
N THR A 193 3.69 -29.84 12.85
CA THR A 193 2.96 -29.71 14.14
C THR A 193 3.81 -30.07 15.36
N SER A 194 5.07 -30.48 15.13
CA SER A 194 6.03 -30.81 16.18
C SER A 194 6.35 -29.63 17.12
N THR A 195 6.25 -28.40 16.61
CA THR A 195 6.62 -27.18 17.32
C THR A 195 5.42 -26.24 17.41
N PHE A 196 5.29 -25.52 18.52
CA PHE A 196 4.25 -24.50 18.70
C PHE A 196 4.21 -23.46 17.57
N TRP A 197 5.37 -22.99 17.12
CA TRP A 197 5.49 -22.06 15.99
C TRP A 197 5.01 -22.66 14.67
N GLY A 198 5.23 -23.95 14.45
CA GLY A 198 4.73 -24.65 13.28
C GLY A 198 3.20 -24.69 13.27
N ILE A 199 2.58 -25.01 14.42
CA ILE A 199 1.13 -24.94 14.59
C ILE A 199 0.59 -23.53 14.38
N LEU A 200 1.30 -22.50 14.85
CA LEU A 200 0.91 -21.11 14.65
C LEU A 200 0.89 -20.75 13.16
N PHE A 201 1.95 -21.09 12.41
CA PHE A 201 1.99 -20.84 10.97
C PHE A 201 0.96 -21.66 10.19
N VAL A 202 0.70 -22.90 10.61
CA VAL A 202 -0.39 -23.73 10.07
C VAL A 202 -1.74 -23.04 10.32
N GLY A 203 -1.97 -22.49 11.51
CA GLY A 203 -3.18 -21.74 11.83
C GLY A 203 -3.37 -20.50 10.95
N VAL A 204 -2.31 -19.72 10.73
CA VAL A 204 -2.35 -18.58 9.79
C VAL A 204 -2.68 -19.06 8.38
N ARG A 205 -1.99 -20.09 7.91
CA ARG A 205 -2.16 -20.65 6.56
C ARG A 205 -3.57 -21.17 6.31
N ILE A 206 -4.17 -21.85 7.29
CA ILE A 206 -5.56 -22.33 7.23
C ILE A 206 -6.53 -21.14 7.08
N LEU A 207 -6.31 -20.06 7.84
CA LEU A 207 -7.17 -18.88 7.80
C LEU A 207 -6.99 -18.06 6.51
N THR A 208 -5.78 -17.99 5.95
CA THR A 208 -5.48 -17.15 4.78
C THR A 208 -5.62 -17.88 3.44
N GLU A 209 -5.13 -19.11 3.33
CA GLU A 209 -5.11 -19.88 2.07
C GLU A 209 -6.35 -20.76 1.90
N ALA A 210 -7.17 -20.93 2.96
CA ALA A 210 -8.30 -21.85 3.00
C ALA A 210 -7.96 -23.28 2.53
N GLN A 211 -6.67 -23.66 2.60
CA GLN A 211 -6.17 -24.98 2.25
C GLN A 211 -5.91 -25.79 3.52
N PRO A 212 -6.37 -27.05 3.58
CA PRO A 212 -6.06 -27.92 4.70
C PRO A 212 -4.59 -28.35 4.60
N VAL A 213 -3.78 -27.99 5.60
CA VAL A 213 -2.35 -28.36 5.64
C VAL A 213 -2.18 -29.82 6.07
N VAL A 214 -3.20 -30.45 6.65
CA VAL A 214 -3.15 -31.84 7.14
C VAL A 214 -4.34 -32.62 6.62
N GLN A 215 -4.10 -33.85 6.14
CA GLN A 215 -5.17 -34.78 5.79
C GLN A 215 -5.88 -35.24 7.07
N TYR A 216 -7.12 -34.80 7.24
CA TYR A 216 -7.94 -35.11 8.42
C TYR A 216 -8.46 -36.56 8.44
N THR A 217 -8.36 -37.27 7.31
CA THR A 217 -8.93 -38.59 7.12
C THR A 217 -7.88 -39.51 6.49
N GLY A 218 -7.51 -40.58 7.19
CA GLY A 218 -6.56 -41.57 6.70
C GLY A 218 -5.78 -42.26 7.83
N PRO A 219 -4.85 -43.19 7.49
CA PRO A 219 -3.97 -43.84 8.46
C PRO A 219 -3.03 -42.87 9.18
N GLU A 220 -2.79 -41.69 8.61
CA GLU A 220 -1.97 -40.61 9.18
C GLU A 220 -2.81 -39.40 9.65
N GLY A 221 -4.09 -39.61 9.95
CA GLY A 221 -5.00 -38.55 10.41
C GLY A 221 -4.93 -38.29 11.93
N TYR A 222 -5.33 -37.08 12.34
CA TYR A 222 -5.47 -36.75 13.76
C TYR A 222 -6.68 -37.45 14.41
N SER A 223 -6.63 -37.57 15.74
CA SER A 223 -7.75 -38.02 16.56
C SER A 223 -9.03 -37.20 16.28
N PRO A 224 -10.22 -37.83 16.30
CA PRO A 224 -11.48 -37.16 16.05
C PRO A 224 -11.73 -35.95 16.96
N ILE A 225 -11.26 -35.97 18.21
CA ILE A 225 -11.48 -34.88 19.17
C ILE A 225 -10.72 -33.62 18.75
N SER A 226 -9.46 -33.79 18.33
CA SER A 226 -8.59 -32.73 17.82
C SER A 226 -9.13 -32.16 16.50
N CYS A 227 -9.70 -33.00 15.64
CA CYS A 227 -10.39 -32.57 14.42
C CYS A 227 -11.65 -31.73 14.71
N ILE A 228 -12.51 -32.17 15.64
CA ILE A 228 -13.73 -31.44 16.00
C ILE A 228 -13.38 -30.07 16.62
N LEU A 229 -12.39 -30.04 17.52
CA LEU A 229 -11.91 -28.81 18.14
C LEU A 229 -11.42 -27.83 17.07
N MET A 230 -10.63 -28.32 16.12
CA MET A 230 -10.10 -27.50 15.03
C MET A 230 -11.20 -26.96 14.10
N VAL A 231 -12.17 -27.78 13.69
CA VAL A 231 -13.28 -27.33 12.83
C VAL A 231 -14.13 -26.27 13.53
N CYS A 232 -14.50 -26.51 14.79
CA CYS A 232 -15.30 -25.56 15.58
C CYS A 232 -14.54 -24.24 15.77
N PHE A 233 -13.24 -24.33 16.04
CA PHE A 233 -12.39 -23.16 16.21
C PHE A 233 -12.22 -22.35 14.92
N ILE A 234 -11.90 -23.01 13.80
CA ILE A 234 -11.75 -22.34 12.50
C ILE A 234 -13.06 -21.68 12.11
N PHE A 235 -14.20 -22.36 12.27
CA PHE A 235 -15.51 -21.78 12.01
C PHE A 235 -15.75 -20.53 12.85
N THR A 236 -15.52 -20.63 14.16
CA THR A 236 -15.69 -19.51 15.09
C THR A 236 -14.77 -18.34 14.75
N CYS A 237 -13.50 -18.61 14.42
CA CYS A 237 -12.53 -17.57 14.07
C CYS A 237 -12.81 -16.92 12.73
N CYS A 238 -13.16 -17.69 11.70
CA CYS A 238 -13.55 -17.12 10.43
C CYS A 238 -14.76 -16.20 10.60
N VAL A 239 -15.79 -16.64 11.32
CA VAL A 239 -16.99 -15.81 11.56
C VAL A 239 -16.67 -14.57 12.41
N LEU A 240 -16.00 -14.72 13.55
CA LEU A 240 -15.69 -13.59 14.43
C LEU A 240 -14.70 -12.60 13.80
N LEU A 241 -13.60 -13.08 13.23
CA LEU A 241 -12.58 -12.21 12.64
C LEU A 241 -13.15 -11.47 11.43
N LEU A 242 -13.90 -12.15 10.55
CA LEU A 242 -14.51 -11.49 9.39
C LEU A 242 -15.59 -10.49 9.81
N THR A 243 -16.44 -10.82 10.78
CA THR A 243 -17.50 -9.90 11.22
C THR A 243 -16.94 -8.66 11.89
N ILE A 244 -15.93 -8.80 12.76
CA ILE A 244 -15.26 -7.66 13.39
C ILE A 244 -14.51 -6.84 12.36
N PHE A 245 -13.78 -7.47 11.44
CA PHE A 245 -13.00 -6.77 10.42
C PHE A 245 -13.91 -5.97 9.48
N ILE A 246 -15.00 -6.57 8.99
CA ILE A 246 -15.96 -5.87 8.12
C ILE A 246 -16.62 -4.72 8.88
N ALA A 247 -16.98 -4.90 10.15
CA ALA A 247 -17.58 -3.84 10.96
C ALA A 247 -16.64 -2.64 11.13
N GLN A 248 -15.36 -2.90 11.47
CA GLN A 248 -14.35 -1.85 11.64
C GLN A 248 -14.09 -1.11 10.32
N LEU A 249 -13.88 -1.85 9.22
CA LEU A 249 -13.68 -1.24 7.90
C LEU A 249 -14.89 -0.43 7.46
N SER A 250 -16.12 -0.89 7.73
CA SER A 250 -17.34 -0.21 7.35
C SER A 250 -17.51 1.12 8.09
N ASP A 251 -17.32 1.13 9.41
CA ASP A 251 -17.43 2.35 10.22
C ASP A 251 -16.39 3.39 9.82
N THR A 252 -15.11 3.01 9.74
CA THR A 252 -14.04 3.92 9.32
C THR A 252 -14.25 4.38 7.88
N TYR A 253 -14.70 3.51 6.97
CA TYR A 253 -14.99 3.92 5.60
C TYR A 253 -16.06 5.01 5.53
N GLN A 254 -17.17 4.87 6.26
CA GLN A 254 -18.21 5.89 6.30
C GLN A 254 -17.70 7.21 6.90
N ASN A 255 -16.96 7.14 8.01
CA ASN A 255 -16.40 8.32 8.67
C ASN A 255 -15.42 9.07 7.75
N VAL A 256 -14.47 8.36 7.14
CA VAL A 256 -13.48 8.97 6.25
C VAL A 256 -14.10 9.45 4.94
N GLN A 257 -15.13 8.78 4.43
CA GLN A 257 -15.86 9.25 3.25
C GLN A 257 -16.60 10.57 3.53
N ASN A 258 -17.30 10.66 4.66
CA ASN A 258 -18.01 11.87 5.06
C ASN A 258 -17.04 13.05 5.28
N ASP A 259 -15.91 12.80 5.93
CA ASP A 259 -14.85 13.78 6.12
C ASP A 259 -14.22 14.23 4.80
N ALA A 260 -13.99 13.30 3.87
CA ALA A 260 -13.46 13.61 2.54
C ALA A 260 -14.43 14.48 1.72
N GLN A 261 -15.75 14.23 1.82
CA GLN A 261 -16.77 15.05 1.16
C GLN A 261 -16.86 16.45 1.77
N ARG A 262 -16.89 16.56 3.11
CA ARG A 262 -16.85 17.85 3.83
C ARG A 262 -15.57 18.64 3.50
N GLY A 263 -14.42 17.96 3.51
CA GLY A 263 -13.13 18.57 3.15
C GLY A 263 -13.09 19.06 1.70
N LEU A 264 -13.81 18.39 0.79
CA LEU A 264 -13.95 18.81 -0.61
C LEU A 264 -14.85 20.05 -0.73
N GLU A 265 -15.92 20.16 0.05
CA GLU A 265 -16.78 21.36 0.10
C GLU A 265 -16.06 22.56 0.69
N VAL A 266 -15.35 22.38 1.81
CA VAL A 266 -14.50 23.43 2.40
C VAL A 266 -13.41 23.87 1.42
N SER A 267 -12.78 22.93 0.72
CA SER A 267 -11.78 23.25 -0.31
C SER A 267 -12.40 24.02 -1.49
N ARG A 268 -13.63 23.68 -1.91
CA ARG A 268 -14.38 24.44 -2.92
C ARG A 268 -14.69 25.85 -2.45
N ALA A 269 -15.23 26.00 -1.24
CA ALA A 269 -15.55 27.30 -0.65
C ALA A 269 -14.30 28.18 -0.54
N TRP A 270 -13.18 27.61 -0.10
CA TRP A 270 -11.91 28.33 -0.01
C TRP A 270 -11.37 28.77 -1.39
N ILE A 271 -11.48 27.92 -2.42
CA ILE A 271 -11.07 28.28 -3.79
C ILE A 271 -11.97 29.41 -4.33
N VAL A 272 -13.28 29.33 -4.11
CA VAL A 272 -14.23 30.37 -4.55
C VAL A 272 -13.93 31.69 -3.84
N ALA A 273 -13.80 31.68 -2.51
CA ALA A 273 -13.44 32.86 -1.72
C ALA A 273 -12.12 33.48 -2.20
N LYS A 274 -11.12 32.65 -2.51
CA LYS A 274 -9.82 33.11 -3.02
C LYS A 274 -9.90 33.70 -4.44
N VAL A 275 -10.73 33.13 -5.31
CA VAL A 275 -10.97 33.67 -6.66
C VAL A 275 -11.74 34.98 -6.58
N GLU A 276 -12.76 35.06 -5.72
CA GLU A 276 -13.52 36.30 -5.47
C GLU A 276 -12.62 37.41 -4.94
N LEU A 277 -11.79 37.14 -3.93
CA LEU A 277 -10.80 38.09 -3.41
C LEU A 277 -9.78 38.54 -4.47
N ASN A 278 -9.38 37.65 -5.37
CA ASN A 278 -8.48 38.01 -6.46
C ASN A 278 -9.18 38.84 -7.57
N TYR A 279 -10.51 38.75 -7.67
CA TYR A 279 -11.33 39.55 -8.58
C TYR A 279 -11.68 40.94 -8.02
N ILE A 280 -11.51 41.16 -6.70
CA ILE A 280 -11.56 42.49 -6.06
C ILE A 280 -10.45 43.39 -6.62
N TYR A 281 -9.25 42.84 -6.88
CA TYR A 281 -8.15 43.57 -7.52
C TYR A 281 -8.41 43.96 -8.98
N ILE A 282 -9.39 43.35 -9.63
CA ILE A 282 -9.80 43.63 -11.04
C ILE A 282 -11.10 44.47 -11.09
N GLY A 283 -11.64 44.89 -9.94
CA GLY A 283 -12.69 45.91 -9.86
C GLY A 283 -14.10 45.47 -10.29
N LYS A 284 -14.40 44.16 -10.36
CA LYS A 284 -15.72 43.65 -10.79
C LYS A 284 -16.29 42.55 -9.90
N SER A 285 -16.31 42.72 -8.57
CA SER A 285 -16.96 41.74 -7.69
C SER A 285 -18.47 42.01 -7.56
N TYR A 286 -19.31 41.03 -7.92
CA TYR A 286 -20.78 41.10 -7.86
C TYR A 286 -21.34 41.17 -6.41
N ARG A 287 -20.54 40.85 -5.39
CA ARG A 287 -20.97 40.84 -3.97
C ARG A 287 -20.98 42.22 -3.30
N VAL A 288 -20.11 43.13 -3.75
CA VAL A 288 -19.98 44.48 -3.17
C VAL A 288 -21.25 45.31 -3.35
N ASN A 289 -22.02 45.05 -4.41
CA ASN A 289 -23.25 45.80 -4.68
C ASN A 289 -24.49 45.31 -3.91
N ARG A 290 -24.44 44.18 -3.18
CA ARG A 290 -25.65 43.56 -2.61
C ARG A 290 -25.58 43.04 -1.18
N TYR A 291 -24.39 42.94 -0.56
CA TYR A 291 -24.27 42.44 0.82
C TYR A 291 -23.50 43.42 1.72
N ILE A 292 -24.10 43.68 2.88
CA ILE A 292 -23.64 44.50 4.01
C ILE A 292 -22.35 43.88 4.61
N PRO A 293 -21.41 44.67 5.15
CA PRO A 293 -20.04 44.22 5.37
C PRO A 293 -19.91 43.21 6.53
N SER A 294 -19.11 42.18 6.24
CA SER A 294 -18.23 41.42 7.15
C SER A 294 -18.75 41.07 8.55
N GLU A 295 -19.14 39.80 8.72
CA GLU A 295 -18.73 39.07 9.93
C GLU A 295 -17.35 38.48 9.64
N ASP A 296 -16.34 38.99 10.33
CA ASP A 296 -15.00 38.40 10.32
C ASP A 296 -15.07 37.05 11.04
N ILE A 297 -15.05 35.97 10.27
CA ILE A 297 -14.86 34.61 10.81
C ILE A 297 -13.36 34.49 11.14
N MET A 298 -12.95 35.14 12.22
CA MET A 298 -11.54 35.24 12.61
C MET A 298 -11.05 33.97 13.34
N ASP A 299 -11.94 33.05 13.72
CA ASP A 299 -11.52 31.80 14.35
C ASP A 299 -12.17 30.56 13.71
N LEU A 300 -11.35 29.86 12.92
CA LEU A 300 -11.75 28.62 12.21
C LEU A 300 -11.90 27.44 13.18
N GLN A 301 -11.35 27.56 14.40
CA GLN A 301 -11.38 26.52 15.41
C GLN A 301 -12.80 26.33 15.98
N GLU A 302 -13.59 27.40 16.05
CA GLU A 302 -14.97 27.38 16.58
C GLU A 302 -15.98 26.72 15.64
N VAL A 303 -15.67 26.64 14.33
CA VAL A 303 -16.51 25.98 13.31
C VAL A 303 -16.17 24.50 13.15
N LEU A 304 -14.97 24.07 13.57
CA LEU A 304 -14.55 22.67 13.49
C LEU A 304 -14.95 21.84 14.72
N ASP A 305 -15.22 22.49 15.86
CA ASP A 305 -15.64 21.84 17.11
C ASP A 305 -17.17 21.65 17.24
N LYS A 306 -17.96 21.93 16.19
CA LYS A 306 -19.40 21.64 16.09
C LYS A 306 -19.72 20.79 14.86
#